data_AF-A0A9Q0Z2Y1-F1
#
_entry.id   AF-A0A9Q0Z2Y1-F1
#
_cell.length_a   1.000
_cell.length_b   1.000
_cell.length_c   1.000
_cell.angle_alpha   90.00
_cell.angle_beta   90.00
_cell.angle_gamma   90.00
#
_symmetry.space_group_name_H-M   'P 1'
#
loop_
_entity.id
_entity.type
_entity.pdbx_description
1 polymer ?
#
loop_
_entity_poly.entity_id
_entity_poly.type
_entity_poly.pdbx_seq_one_letter_code
_entity_poly.pdbx_strand_id
1 'polypeptide(L)'
;MAHYHTVVNDKYLWHYLSPKYKKEMVGTSGLLRFPEVVSLFHEFGHVVQHICNRASFARFSGLRVDPDFVEIPALVLENWCYESFSLKLISGFHQDITKPISDEMCKSLKRWRNSFSMLKLKQEILYCLFDQIIHSTDNVDIVELFKHLHPKVMLGLPMLEGTNPASCFPRSAIGFEAACYSRIWSEVFATDIFASKFCDDLVNHHVGMQFRNKVLAMGGAKDPIEILSDFLGREPSINAFIDSKTKYSQ
;
A
#
# COMPACT_ATOMS: atom_id res chain seq x y z
N MET A 1 -39.95 -8.44 -6.98
CA MET A 1 -38.99 -9.07 -6.06
C MET A 1 -38.26 -10.18 -6.79
N ALA A 2 -37.05 -9.91 -7.28
CA ALA A 2 -36.16 -10.94 -7.81
C ALA A 2 -34.86 -10.85 -7.00
N HIS A 3 -34.67 -11.82 -6.11
CA HIS A 3 -33.46 -11.98 -5.33
C HIS A 3 -32.34 -12.47 -6.25
N TYR A 4 -31.37 -11.62 -6.56
CA TYR A 4 -30.10 -12.05 -7.12
C TYR A 4 -29.14 -12.35 -5.96
N HIS A 5 -29.07 -13.62 -5.58
CA HIS A 5 -27.94 -14.18 -4.83
C HIS A 5 -26.78 -14.37 -5.81
N THR A 6 -25.93 -13.36 -5.96
CA THR A 6 -24.57 -13.56 -6.49
C THR A 6 -23.67 -13.94 -5.33
N VAL A 7 -23.48 -15.25 -5.14
CA VAL A 7 -22.36 -15.78 -4.36
C VAL A 7 -21.09 -15.46 -5.15
N VAL A 8 -20.37 -14.41 -4.71
CA VAL A 8 -19.13 -13.95 -5.31
C VAL A 8 -18.04 -14.98 -5.01
N ASN A 9 -17.73 -15.82 -6.00
CA ASN A 9 -16.62 -16.76 -5.97
C ASN A 9 -15.35 -16.08 -6.54
N ASP A 10 -14.94 -14.95 -5.95
CA ASP A 10 -13.78 -14.20 -6.42
C ASP A 10 -12.49 -14.74 -5.76
N LYS A 11 -11.78 -15.60 -6.49
CA LYS A 11 -10.46 -16.12 -6.08
C LYS A 11 -9.44 -15.00 -5.81
N TYR A 12 -9.64 -13.80 -6.36
CA TYR A 12 -8.78 -12.65 -6.13
C TYR A 12 -8.90 -12.09 -4.71
N LEU A 13 -10.10 -11.99 -4.15
CA LEU A 13 -10.33 -11.51 -2.77
C LEU A 13 -9.66 -12.42 -1.73
N TRP A 14 -9.67 -13.74 -1.95
CA TRP A 14 -9.01 -14.70 -1.06
C TRP A 14 -7.48 -14.61 -1.07
N HIS A 15 -6.88 -14.09 -2.14
CA HIS A 15 -5.43 -13.87 -2.22
C HIS A 15 -4.99 -12.69 -1.32
N TYR A 16 -5.79 -11.63 -1.30
CA TYR A 16 -5.59 -10.44 -0.46
C TYR A 16 -6.01 -10.68 1.00
N LEU A 17 -7.13 -11.37 1.23
CA LEU A 17 -7.68 -11.64 2.57
C LEU A 17 -6.98 -12.74 3.38
N SER A 18 -5.81 -13.24 2.97
CA SER A 18 -5.05 -14.20 3.77
C SER A 18 -3.77 -13.62 4.40
N PRO A 19 -3.87 -12.64 5.32
CA PRO A 19 -2.76 -12.37 6.21
C PRO A 19 -2.50 -13.64 7.04
N LYS A 20 -1.24 -14.08 7.09
CA LYS A 20 -0.83 -15.17 7.96
C LYS A 20 -0.76 -14.70 9.41
N TYR A 21 -1.90 -14.39 10.01
CA TYR A 21 -1.99 -14.15 11.45
C TYR A 21 -1.67 -15.43 12.20
N LYS A 22 -1.00 -15.33 13.34
CA LYS A 22 -0.84 -16.48 14.24
C LYS A 22 -2.22 -16.94 14.66
N LYS A 23 -2.56 -18.20 14.36
CA LYS A 23 -3.78 -18.84 14.84
C LYS A 23 -3.77 -18.82 16.36
N GLU A 24 -4.87 -18.36 16.96
CA GLU A 24 -5.04 -18.42 18.42
C GLU A 24 -4.91 -19.88 18.88
N MET A 25 -3.97 -20.12 19.79
CA MET A 25 -3.97 -21.34 20.59
C MET A 25 -4.91 -21.12 21.77
N VAL A 26 -5.60 -22.18 22.20
CA VAL A 26 -6.51 -22.12 23.35
C VAL A 26 -5.78 -21.50 24.55
N GLY A 27 -6.25 -20.33 25.00
CA GLY A 27 -5.69 -19.60 26.15
C GLY A 27 -4.68 -18.48 25.83
N THR A 28 -4.32 -18.24 24.56
CA THR A 28 -3.49 -17.08 24.17
C THR A 28 -4.32 -16.02 23.45
N SER A 29 -4.38 -14.80 23.99
CA SER A 29 -5.00 -13.65 23.32
C SER A 29 -4.33 -13.41 21.96
N GLY A 30 -5.10 -13.29 20.88
CA GLY A 30 -4.62 -12.99 19.53
C GLY A 30 -4.10 -11.56 19.37
N LEU A 31 -3.03 -11.19 20.08
CA LEU A 31 -2.40 -9.88 19.99
C LEU A 31 -1.71 -9.70 18.64
N LEU A 32 -2.07 -8.62 17.92
CA LEU A 32 -1.44 -8.24 16.66
C LEU A 32 -0.20 -7.36 16.93
N ARG A 33 0.89 -7.62 16.22
CA ARG A 33 1.99 -6.67 16.12
C ARG A 33 1.59 -5.51 15.23
N PHE A 34 2.21 -4.35 15.41
CA PHE A 34 1.86 -3.17 14.64
C PHE A 34 1.92 -3.35 13.10
N PRO A 35 2.92 -4.05 12.50
CA PRO A 35 2.90 -4.33 11.07
C PRO A 35 1.71 -5.19 10.62
N GLU A 36 1.19 -6.05 11.50
CA GLU A 36 0.00 -6.88 11.22
C GLU A 36 -1.28 -6.03 11.23
N VAL A 37 -1.32 -4.96 12.05
CA VAL A 37 -2.40 -3.96 12.03
C VAL A 37 -2.36 -3.13 10.75
N VAL A 38 -1.17 -2.68 10.32
CA VAL A 38 -1.02 -1.94 9.05
C VAL A 38 -1.46 -2.82 7.87
N SER A 39 -1.01 -4.08 7.85
CA SER A 39 -1.43 -5.05 6.83
C SER A 39 -2.94 -5.29 6.88
N LEU A 40 -3.57 -5.35 8.07
CA LEU A 40 -5.03 -5.47 8.17
C LEU A 40 -5.75 -4.29 7.49
N PHE A 41 -5.29 -3.05 7.74
CA PHE A 41 -5.86 -1.86 7.12
C PHE A 41 -5.67 -1.85 5.60
N HIS A 42 -4.49 -2.29 5.14
CA HIS A 42 -4.21 -2.45 3.72
C HIS A 42 -5.22 -3.40 3.05
N GLU A 43 -5.35 -4.62 3.56
CA GLU A 43 -6.28 -5.60 2.99
C GLU A 43 -7.75 -5.16 3.13
N PHE A 44 -8.09 -4.48 4.23
CA PHE A 44 -9.41 -3.91 4.39
C PHE A 44 -9.70 -2.80 3.37
N GLY A 45 -8.69 -2.04 2.95
CA GLY A 45 -8.81 -1.09 1.85
C GLY A 45 -9.23 -1.74 0.54
N HIS A 46 -8.63 -2.88 0.20
CA HIS A 46 -9.02 -3.68 -0.96
C HIS A 46 -10.47 -4.17 -0.85
N VAL A 47 -10.91 -4.60 0.34
CA VAL A 47 -12.32 -4.97 0.59
C VAL A 47 -13.25 -3.78 0.38
N VAL A 48 -12.92 -2.62 0.94
CA VAL A 48 -13.72 -1.40 0.82
C VAL A 48 -13.82 -0.96 -0.64
N GLN A 49 -12.72 -1.00 -1.38
CA GLN A 49 -12.69 -0.72 -2.82
C GLN A 49 -13.60 -1.68 -3.59
N HIS A 50 -13.50 -2.98 -3.33
CA HIS A 50 -14.33 -3.99 -3.98
C HIS A 50 -15.83 -3.75 -3.72
N ILE A 51 -16.22 -3.51 -2.45
CA ILE A 51 -17.61 -3.29 -2.05
C ILE A 51 -18.16 -1.97 -2.60
N CYS A 52 -17.31 -0.94 -2.74
CA CYS A 52 -17.74 0.38 -3.20
C CYS A 52 -17.82 0.51 -4.72
N ASN A 53 -17.16 -0.37 -5.48
CA ASN A 53 -17.19 -0.37 -6.95
C ASN A 53 -18.65 -0.44 -7.49
N ARG A 54 -18.97 0.40 -8.49
CA ARG A 54 -20.29 0.50 -9.13
C ARG A 54 -20.23 0.38 -10.66
N ALA A 55 -19.13 -0.14 -11.21
CA ALA A 55 -18.99 -0.33 -12.65
C ALA A 55 -20.08 -1.28 -13.19
N SER A 56 -20.68 -0.92 -14.32
CA SER A 56 -21.80 -1.68 -14.91
C SER A 56 -21.39 -2.99 -15.58
N PHE A 57 -20.11 -3.13 -15.93
CA PHE A 57 -19.58 -4.33 -16.58
C PHE A 57 -18.66 -5.11 -15.64
N ALA A 58 -18.85 -6.43 -15.59
CA ALA A 58 -18.06 -7.31 -14.73
C ALA A 58 -16.54 -7.19 -14.95
N ARG A 59 -16.11 -6.86 -16.19
CA ARG A 59 -14.72 -6.60 -16.53
C ARG A 59 -14.07 -5.49 -15.68
N PHE A 60 -14.86 -4.50 -15.25
CA PHE A 60 -14.41 -3.32 -14.49
C PHE A 60 -14.84 -3.38 -13.01
N SER A 61 -15.51 -4.45 -12.61
CA SER A 61 -15.99 -4.67 -11.24
C SER A 61 -14.88 -5.20 -10.31
N GLY A 62 -15.09 -5.02 -9.00
CA GLY A 62 -14.14 -5.47 -7.98
C GLY A 62 -12.79 -4.75 -8.05
N LEU A 63 -11.71 -5.53 -8.03
CA LEU A 63 -10.32 -5.05 -8.09
C LEU A 63 -9.70 -5.18 -9.49
N ARG A 64 -10.52 -5.34 -10.53
CA ARG A 64 -10.07 -5.38 -11.93
C ARG A 64 -9.85 -3.96 -12.45
N VAL A 65 -8.85 -3.31 -11.90
CA VAL A 65 -8.37 -1.96 -12.23
C VAL A 65 -6.92 -2.04 -12.70
N ASP A 66 -6.37 -0.93 -13.17
CA ASP A 66 -4.96 -0.89 -13.57
C ASP A 66 -4.04 -1.24 -12.38
N PRO A 67 -2.98 -2.05 -12.60
CA PRO A 67 -2.04 -2.43 -11.54
C PRO A 67 -1.45 -1.23 -10.79
N ASP A 68 -1.22 -0.13 -11.51
CA ASP A 68 -0.67 1.13 -10.98
C ASP A 68 -1.68 1.92 -10.13
N PHE A 69 -2.95 1.47 -10.06
CA PHE A 69 -4.03 2.12 -9.32
C PHE A 69 -4.58 1.26 -8.18
N VAL A 70 -4.54 -0.08 -8.31
CA VAL A 70 -5.20 -1.01 -7.37
C VAL A 70 -4.75 -0.80 -5.93
N GLU A 71 -3.48 -0.47 -5.70
CA GLU A 71 -2.90 -0.30 -4.37
C GLU A 71 -3.22 1.07 -3.74
N ILE A 72 -3.63 2.08 -4.53
CA ILE A 72 -3.79 3.45 -4.03
C ILE A 72 -4.80 3.51 -2.87
N PRO A 73 -6.01 2.95 -2.95
CA PRO A 73 -6.96 3.03 -1.84
C PRO A 73 -6.48 2.35 -0.56
N ALA A 74 -5.84 1.19 -0.68
CA ALA A 74 -5.26 0.46 0.45
C ALA A 74 -4.16 1.28 1.12
N LEU A 75 -3.23 1.84 0.34
CA LEU A 75 -2.15 2.69 0.84
C LEU A 75 -2.65 4.01 1.46
N VAL A 76 -3.75 4.57 0.94
CA VAL A 76 -4.40 5.73 1.59
C VAL A 76 -4.84 5.35 3.01
N LEU A 77 -5.52 4.21 3.18
CA LEU A 77 -6.02 3.77 4.48
C LEU A 77 -4.92 3.41 5.48
N GLU A 78 -3.77 2.92 5.04
CA GLU A 78 -2.63 2.67 5.94
C GLU A 78 -2.23 3.90 6.76
N ASN A 79 -2.46 5.11 6.24
CA ASN A 79 -2.12 6.35 6.96
C ASN A 79 -2.89 6.49 8.28
N TRP A 80 -4.12 5.95 8.39
CA TRP A 80 -4.87 5.96 9.66
C TRP A 80 -4.14 5.17 10.75
N CYS A 81 -3.34 4.15 10.41
CA CYS A 81 -2.55 3.42 11.41
C CYS A 81 -1.45 4.26 12.05
N TYR A 82 -1.14 5.45 11.53
CA TYR A 82 -0.07 6.31 12.01
C TYR A 82 -0.56 7.62 12.64
N GLU A 83 -1.88 7.83 12.69
CA GLU A 83 -2.46 9.00 13.33
C GLU A 83 -2.93 8.71 14.75
N SER A 84 -2.59 9.61 15.70
CA SER A 84 -2.84 9.38 17.14
C SER A 84 -4.31 9.12 17.44
N PHE A 85 -5.21 9.87 16.78
CA PHE A 85 -6.65 9.68 16.92
C PHE A 85 -7.07 8.23 16.62
N SER A 86 -6.67 7.72 15.46
CA SER A 86 -7.04 6.39 14.99
C SER A 86 -6.34 5.29 15.78
N LEU A 87 -5.06 5.45 16.10
CA LEU A 87 -4.31 4.53 16.95
C LEU A 87 -4.96 4.34 18.33
N LYS A 88 -5.41 5.42 18.95
CA LYS A 88 -6.12 5.36 20.23
C LYS A 88 -7.48 4.68 20.11
N LEU A 89 -8.16 4.82 18.97
CA LEU A 89 -9.44 4.17 18.73
C LEU A 89 -9.31 2.64 18.58
N ILE A 90 -8.22 2.18 17.96
CA ILE A 90 -8.01 0.76 17.62
C ILE A 90 -7.09 0.02 18.60
N SER A 91 -6.73 0.63 19.74
CA SER A 91 -5.83 0.04 20.72
C SER A 91 -6.40 0.04 22.13
N GLY A 92 -5.98 -0.97 22.90
CA GLY A 92 -6.22 -1.06 24.33
C GLY A 92 -5.19 -1.98 24.97
N PHE A 93 -4.81 -1.72 26.22
CA PHE A 93 -3.90 -2.60 26.94
C PHE A 93 -4.57 -3.94 27.26
N HIS A 94 -3.83 -5.05 27.18
CA HIS A 94 -4.39 -6.37 27.47
C HIS A 94 -4.98 -6.47 28.89
N GLN A 95 -4.37 -5.79 29.86
CA GLN A 95 -4.84 -5.72 31.24
C GLN A 95 -6.07 -4.80 31.42
N ASP A 96 -6.30 -3.87 30.50
CA ASP A 96 -7.37 -2.87 30.55
C ASP A 96 -7.62 -2.30 29.14
N ILE A 97 -8.53 -2.93 28.40
CA ILE A 97 -8.81 -2.59 27.00
C ILE A 97 -9.37 -1.16 26.83
N THR A 98 -9.87 -0.55 27.91
CA THR A 98 -10.39 0.82 27.88
C THR A 98 -9.28 1.87 27.85
N LYS A 99 -8.03 1.48 28.16
CA LYS A 99 -6.86 2.36 28.14
C LYS A 99 -6.13 2.25 26.80
N PRO A 100 -6.21 3.27 25.93
CA PRO A 100 -5.47 3.27 24.67
C PRO A 100 -3.98 3.52 24.88
N ILE A 101 -3.19 3.33 23.82
CA ILE A 101 -1.77 3.68 23.86
C ILE A 101 -1.55 5.19 24.08
N SER A 102 -0.40 5.55 24.67
CA SER A 102 -0.07 6.94 24.97
C SER A 102 0.29 7.74 23.72
N ASP A 103 0.20 9.08 23.80
CA ASP A 103 0.64 9.95 22.70
C ASP A 103 2.13 9.81 22.39
N GLU A 104 2.94 9.47 23.40
CA GLU A 104 4.37 9.19 23.20
C GLU A 104 4.58 7.93 22.35
N MET A 105 3.80 6.87 22.60
CA MET A 105 3.82 5.67 21.77
C MET A 105 3.35 5.95 20.34
N CYS A 106 2.28 6.74 20.16
CA CYS A 106 1.82 7.17 18.83
C CYS A 106 2.92 7.93 18.07
N LYS A 107 3.57 8.90 18.72
CA LYS A 107 4.70 9.66 18.13
C LYS A 107 5.87 8.75 17.78
N SER A 108 6.17 7.76 18.63
CA SER A 108 7.23 6.77 18.38
C SER A 108 6.91 5.92 17.14
N LEU A 109 5.70 5.37 17.03
CA LEU A 109 5.27 4.59 15.87
C LEU A 109 5.32 5.41 14.57
N LYS A 110 4.85 6.66 14.61
CA LYS A 110 4.91 7.58 13.46
C LYS A 110 6.36 7.89 13.06
N ARG A 111 7.27 8.07 14.01
CA ARG A 111 8.71 8.23 13.74
C ARG A 111 9.30 6.96 13.11
N TRP A 112 8.97 5.79 13.65
CA TRP A 112 9.44 4.50 13.15
C TRP A 112 9.02 4.22 11.70
N ARG A 113 7.88 4.74 11.24
CA ARG A 113 7.46 4.70 9.83
C ARG A 113 8.54 5.24 8.90
N ASN A 114 9.21 6.31 9.31
CA ASN A 114 10.15 7.06 8.49
C ASN A 114 11.60 6.58 8.66
N SER A 115 11.90 5.85 9.73
CA SER A 115 13.21 5.23 9.95
C SER A 115 13.60 4.33 8.78
N PHE A 116 14.77 4.61 8.20
CA PHE A 116 15.33 3.91 7.02
C PHE A 116 14.42 3.90 5.78
N SER A 117 13.38 4.75 5.73
CA SER A 117 12.42 4.79 4.62
C SER A 117 13.09 5.08 3.27
N MET A 118 14.09 5.97 3.23
CA MET A 118 14.85 6.26 2.01
C MET A 118 15.73 5.07 1.55
N LEU A 119 16.30 4.32 2.49
CA LEU A 119 17.09 3.13 2.16
C LEU A 119 16.19 2.01 1.62
N LYS A 120 15.02 1.83 2.23
CA LYS A 120 13.97 0.92 1.72
C LYS A 120 13.51 1.33 0.32
N LEU A 121 13.24 2.61 0.10
CA LEU A 121 12.85 3.13 -1.22
C LEU A 121 13.94 2.88 -2.27
N LYS A 122 15.23 3.08 -1.93
CA LYS A 122 16.34 2.72 -2.82
C LYS A 122 16.36 1.24 -3.16
N GLN A 123 16.10 0.37 -2.19
CA GLN A 123 16.00 -1.07 -2.42
C GLN A 123 14.81 -1.42 -3.33
N GLU A 124 13.66 -0.79 -3.17
CA GLU A 124 12.52 -0.97 -4.06
C GLU A 124 12.81 -0.47 -5.48
N ILE A 125 13.46 0.70 -5.62
CA ILE A 125 13.92 1.22 -6.91
C ILE A 125 14.89 0.25 -7.59
N LEU A 126 15.81 -0.36 -6.83
CA LEU A 126 16.72 -1.38 -7.37
C LEU A 126 15.93 -2.54 -7.99
N TYR A 127 14.90 -3.04 -7.29
CA TYR A 127 14.05 -4.11 -7.83
C TYR A 127 13.24 -3.65 -9.04
N CYS A 128 12.71 -2.42 -9.04
CA CYS A 128 11.98 -1.88 -10.17
C CYS A 128 12.88 -1.74 -11.42
N LEU A 129 14.10 -1.22 -11.25
CA LEU A 129 15.07 -1.11 -12.36
C LEU A 129 15.44 -2.48 -12.91
N PHE A 130 15.69 -3.44 -12.02
CA PHE A 130 15.96 -4.81 -12.42
C PHE A 130 14.79 -5.41 -13.21
N ASP A 131 13.57 -5.31 -12.68
CA ASP A 131 12.33 -5.78 -13.32
C ASP A 131 12.11 -5.16 -14.70
N GLN A 132 12.28 -3.84 -14.84
CA GLN A 132 12.11 -3.16 -16.12
C GLN A 132 13.15 -3.61 -17.15
N ILE A 133 14.41 -3.80 -16.75
CA ILE A 133 15.48 -4.18 -17.69
C ILE A 133 15.29 -5.61 -18.19
N ILE A 134 14.98 -6.56 -17.31
CA ILE A 134 14.79 -7.97 -17.72
C ILE A 134 13.58 -8.17 -18.64
N HIS A 135 12.58 -7.30 -18.57
CA HIS A 135 11.36 -7.37 -19.40
C HIS A 135 11.40 -6.47 -20.65
N SER A 136 12.45 -5.65 -20.82
CA SER A 136 12.60 -4.75 -21.98
C SER A 136 13.81 -5.08 -22.85
N THR A 137 14.68 -5.99 -22.41
CA THR A 137 15.94 -6.33 -23.09
C THR A 137 16.08 -7.84 -23.24
N ASP A 138 16.50 -8.28 -24.43
CA ASP A 138 16.74 -9.69 -24.71
C ASP A 138 18.10 -10.17 -24.13
N ASN A 139 18.17 -11.45 -23.76
CA ASN A 139 19.40 -12.15 -23.34
C ASN A 139 20.16 -11.49 -22.17
N VAL A 140 19.43 -10.96 -21.18
CA VAL A 140 20.02 -10.33 -19.99
C VAL A 140 20.67 -11.36 -19.06
N ASP A 141 21.95 -11.17 -18.74
CA ASP A 141 22.58 -11.85 -17.59
C ASP A 141 22.09 -11.19 -16.29
N ILE A 142 21.14 -11.85 -15.64
CA ILE A 142 20.50 -11.35 -14.41
C ILE A 142 21.48 -11.18 -13.25
N VAL A 143 22.53 -12.00 -13.18
CA VAL A 143 23.51 -11.94 -12.08
C VAL A 143 24.41 -10.73 -12.28
N GLU A 144 24.89 -10.55 -13.51
CA GLU A 144 25.73 -9.40 -13.85
C GLU A 144 24.95 -8.08 -13.77
N LEU A 145 23.68 -8.08 -14.19
CA LEU A 145 22.79 -6.93 -14.04
C LEU A 145 22.68 -6.52 -12.56
N PHE A 146 22.45 -7.47 -11.65
CA PHE A 146 22.31 -7.15 -10.23
C PHE A 146 23.63 -6.63 -9.64
N LYS A 147 24.77 -7.25 -10.00
CA LYS A 147 26.12 -6.78 -9.61
C LYS A 147 26.39 -5.35 -10.07
N HIS A 148 25.89 -4.99 -11.24
CA HIS A 148 26.02 -3.66 -11.79
C HIS A 148 25.12 -2.64 -11.09
N LEU A 149 23.84 -2.97 -10.88
CA LEU A 149 22.83 -2.05 -10.34
C LEU A 149 22.97 -1.85 -8.83
N HIS A 150 23.22 -2.90 -8.06
CA HIS A 150 23.20 -2.84 -6.61
C HIS A 150 24.11 -1.75 -6.02
N PRO A 151 25.43 -1.69 -6.30
CA PRO A 151 26.28 -0.64 -5.77
C PRO A 151 25.90 0.76 -6.28
N LYS A 152 25.37 0.88 -7.50
CA LYS A 152 24.91 2.18 -8.04
C LYS A 152 23.70 2.73 -7.27
N VAL A 153 22.74 1.87 -6.94
CA VAL A 153 21.49 2.30 -6.29
C VAL A 153 21.64 2.34 -4.77
N MET A 154 22.29 1.33 -4.18
CA MET A 154 22.46 1.11 -2.74
C MET A 154 23.72 1.79 -2.17
N LEU A 155 24.04 3.00 -2.63
CA LEU A 155 25.07 3.86 -2.02
C LEU A 155 26.47 3.25 -1.95
N GLY A 156 26.88 2.55 -3.00
CA GLY A 156 28.20 1.92 -3.09
C GLY A 156 28.34 0.63 -2.27
N LEU A 157 27.26 0.14 -1.64
CA LEU A 157 27.28 -1.15 -0.94
C LEU A 157 27.48 -2.27 -1.96
N PRO A 158 28.56 -3.07 -1.84
CA PRO A 158 28.79 -4.18 -2.75
C PRO A 158 27.79 -5.30 -2.47
N MET A 159 27.55 -6.13 -3.48
CA MET A 159 26.87 -7.40 -3.27
C MET A 159 27.77 -8.37 -2.49
N LEU A 160 27.15 -9.22 -1.67
CA LEU A 160 27.86 -10.33 -1.05
C LEU A 160 28.24 -11.36 -2.12
N GLU A 161 29.51 -11.72 -2.18
CA GLU A 161 30.00 -12.72 -3.12
C GLU A 161 29.30 -14.08 -2.94
N GLY A 162 29.11 -14.80 -4.05
CA GLY A 162 28.43 -16.10 -4.05
C GLY A 162 26.91 -16.05 -3.86
N THR A 163 26.31 -14.86 -3.76
CA THR A 163 24.84 -14.71 -3.67
C THR A 163 24.19 -14.49 -5.04
N ASN A 164 22.92 -14.88 -5.16
CA ASN A 164 22.08 -14.56 -6.30
C ASN A 164 20.77 -13.87 -5.84
N PRO A 165 20.78 -12.55 -5.63
CA PRO A 165 19.59 -11.81 -5.21
C PRO A 165 18.43 -11.92 -6.20
N ALA A 166 18.70 -12.16 -7.48
CA ALA A 166 17.65 -12.36 -8.49
C ALA A 166 16.82 -13.63 -8.21
N SER A 167 17.40 -14.65 -7.57
CA SER A 167 16.66 -15.85 -7.13
C SER A 167 15.73 -15.61 -5.93
N CYS A 168 15.89 -14.47 -5.25
CA CYS A 168 15.09 -14.08 -4.09
C CYS A 168 14.23 -12.84 -4.40
N PHE A 169 13.85 -12.65 -5.67
CA PHE A 169 13.04 -11.50 -6.07
C PHE A 169 11.79 -11.39 -5.18
N PRO A 170 11.44 -10.18 -4.70
CA PRO A 170 10.43 -10.03 -3.67
C PRO A 170 9.12 -10.73 -4.05
N ARG A 171 8.53 -11.48 -3.12
CA ARG A 171 7.23 -12.14 -3.36
C ARG A 171 6.14 -11.15 -3.79
N SER A 172 6.23 -9.91 -3.32
CA SER A 172 5.33 -8.82 -3.72
C SER A 172 5.39 -8.46 -5.20
N ALA A 173 6.39 -8.93 -5.94
CA ALA A 173 6.52 -8.75 -7.37
C ALA A 173 5.95 -9.92 -8.19
N ILE A 174 5.57 -11.04 -7.57
CA ILE A 174 5.00 -12.20 -8.27
C ILE A 174 3.61 -11.83 -8.79
N GLY A 175 3.36 -11.97 -10.09
CA GLY A 175 2.12 -11.53 -10.74
C GLY A 175 2.09 -10.04 -11.10
N PHE A 176 3.19 -9.33 -10.87
CA PHE A 176 3.42 -7.93 -11.27
C PHE A 176 4.67 -7.83 -12.17
N GLU A 177 4.86 -8.81 -13.04
CA GLU A 177 5.96 -8.84 -14.00
C GLU A 177 5.92 -7.57 -14.87
N ALA A 178 7.06 -6.88 -15.00
CA ALA A 178 7.18 -5.56 -15.65
C ALA A 178 6.36 -4.43 -15.00
N ALA A 179 5.78 -4.66 -13.82
CA ALA A 179 4.94 -3.72 -13.11
C ALA A 179 5.40 -3.53 -11.65
N CYS A 180 6.65 -3.88 -11.29
CA CYS A 180 7.14 -3.71 -9.91
C CYS A 180 7.11 -2.26 -9.42
N TYR A 181 7.19 -1.30 -10.35
CA TYR A 181 7.15 0.13 -10.05
C TYR A 181 5.77 0.60 -9.54
N SER A 182 4.70 -0.16 -9.83
CA SER A 182 3.31 0.16 -9.50
C SER A 182 3.11 0.51 -8.03
N ARG A 183 3.84 -0.17 -7.14
CA ARG A 183 3.74 0.05 -5.69
C ARG A 183 4.27 1.43 -5.30
N ILE A 184 5.47 1.80 -5.77
CA ILE A 184 6.04 3.14 -5.53
C ILE A 184 5.13 4.20 -6.13
N TRP A 185 4.66 3.95 -7.36
CA TRP A 185 3.74 4.84 -8.08
C TRP A 185 2.45 5.07 -7.29
N SER A 186 1.85 4.00 -6.77
CA SER A 186 0.66 4.07 -5.93
C SER A 186 0.92 4.76 -4.60
N GLU A 187 2.08 4.55 -3.96
CA GLU A 187 2.44 5.24 -2.70
C GLU A 187 2.55 6.75 -2.90
N VAL A 188 3.07 7.20 -4.05
CA VAL A 188 3.13 8.62 -4.41
C VAL A 188 1.73 9.24 -4.40
N PHE A 189 0.78 8.65 -5.13
CA PHE A 189 -0.58 9.18 -5.21
C PHE A 189 -1.38 9.02 -3.92
N ALA A 190 -1.19 7.91 -3.20
CA ALA A 190 -1.81 7.71 -1.89
C ALA A 190 -1.35 8.78 -0.88
N THR A 191 -0.07 9.15 -0.92
CA THR A 191 0.48 10.20 -0.06
C THR A 191 -0.11 11.57 -0.43
N ASP A 192 -0.25 11.88 -1.72
CA ASP A 192 -0.86 13.13 -2.16
C ASP A 192 -2.35 13.24 -1.79
N ILE A 193 -3.11 12.15 -1.97
CA ILE A 193 -4.50 12.05 -1.51
C ILE A 193 -4.59 12.31 -0.01
N PHE A 194 -3.83 11.58 0.79
CA PHE A 194 -3.91 11.69 2.24
C PHE A 194 -3.53 13.10 2.71
N ALA A 195 -2.41 13.62 2.23
CA ALA A 195 -1.92 14.96 2.58
C ALA A 195 -2.89 16.06 2.15
N SER A 196 -3.55 15.94 0.99
CA SER A 196 -4.40 17.01 0.45
C SER A 196 -5.84 16.98 0.95
N LYS A 197 -6.35 15.81 1.36
CA LYS A 197 -7.79 15.62 1.60
C LYS A 197 -8.12 15.16 3.02
N PHE A 198 -7.21 14.45 3.68
CA PHE A 198 -7.52 13.77 4.93
C PHE A 198 -6.63 14.19 6.12
N CYS A 199 -5.45 14.76 5.88
CA CYS A 199 -4.48 14.97 6.97
C CYS A 199 -4.95 15.98 8.04
N ASP A 200 -5.76 16.97 7.65
CA ASP A 200 -6.29 17.99 8.58
C ASP A 200 -7.52 17.50 9.35
N ASP A 201 -8.33 16.61 8.75
CA ASP A 201 -9.54 16.05 9.34
C ASP A 201 -9.79 14.61 8.88
N LEU A 202 -9.33 13.67 9.71
CA LEU A 202 -9.34 12.22 9.43
C LEU A 202 -10.73 11.59 9.39
N VAL A 203 -11.75 12.27 9.95
CA VAL A 203 -13.12 11.77 10.05
C VAL A 203 -14.10 12.63 9.26
N ASN A 204 -13.59 13.44 8.32
CA ASN A 204 -14.42 14.25 7.45
C ASN A 204 -15.31 13.37 6.56
N HIS A 205 -16.58 13.21 6.97
CA HIS A 205 -17.53 12.38 6.26
C HIS A 205 -17.79 12.86 4.82
N HIS A 206 -17.74 14.18 4.58
CA HIS A 206 -17.94 14.72 3.25
C HIS A 206 -16.83 14.28 2.29
N VAL A 207 -15.56 14.45 2.70
CA VAL A 207 -14.40 13.98 1.91
C VAL A 207 -14.42 12.47 1.76
N GLY A 208 -14.74 11.71 2.81
CA GLY A 208 -14.87 10.25 2.73
C GLY A 208 -15.91 9.79 1.70
N MET A 209 -17.06 10.47 1.64
CA MET A 209 -18.08 10.19 0.63
C MET A 209 -17.66 10.61 -0.78
N GLN A 210 -16.90 11.71 -0.93
CA GLN A 210 -16.31 12.06 -2.21
C GLN A 210 -15.30 10.99 -2.66
N PHE A 211 -14.43 10.51 -1.78
CA PHE A 211 -13.47 9.45 -2.10
C PHE A 211 -14.18 8.17 -2.53
N ARG A 212 -15.21 7.76 -1.79
CA ARG A 212 -16.06 6.63 -2.16
C ARG A 212 -16.67 6.79 -3.56
N ASN A 213 -17.30 7.93 -3.82
CA ASN A 213 -18.11 8.12 -5.03
C ASN A 213 -17.27 8.44 -6.27
N LYS A 214 -16.16 9.16 -6.11
CA LYS A 214 -15.30 9.59 -7.22
C LYS A 214 -14.17 8.62 -7.50
N VAL A 215 -13.61 7.97 -6.48
CA VAL A 215 -12.44 7.08 -6.62
C VAL A 215 -12.88 5.62 -6.61
N LEU A 216 -13.50 5.16 -5.52
CA LEU A 216 -13.77 3.73 -5.36
C LEU A 216 -14.89 3.21 -6.26
N ALA A 217 -15.94 4.02 -6.48
CA ALA A 217 -17.10 3.60 -7.25
C ALA A 217 -16.82 3.44 -8.76
N MET A 218 -15.78 4.08 -9.28
CA MET A 218 -15.46 4.05 -10.72
C MET A 218 -14.97 2.67 -11.18
N GLY A 219 -14.32 1.91 -10.30
CA GLY A 219 -13.71 0.64 -10.69
C GLY A 219 -12.71 0.83 -11.83
N GLY A 220 -12.66 -0.13 -12.75
CA GLY A 220 -11.81 -0.06 -13.95
C GLY A 220 -12.45 0.69 -15.12
N ALA A 221 -13.54 1.43 -14.90
CA ALA A 221 -14.34 2.01 -15.99
C ALA A 221 -13.82 3.37 -16.50
N LYS A 222 -12.84 3.97 -15.81
CA LYS A 222 -12.28 5.29 -16.13
C LYS A 222 -10.77 5.29 -15.89
N ASP A 223 -10.05 6.13 -16.62
CA ASP A 223 -8.61 6.29 -16.49
C ASP A 223 -8.21 6.74 -15.07
N PRO A 224 -7.20 6.10 -14.44
CA PRO A 224 -6.70 6.45 -13.12
C PRO A 224 -6.37 7.94 -12.92
N ILE A 225 -5.68 8.58 -13.87
CA ILE A 225 -5.27 9.98 -13.72
C ILE A 225 -6.48 10.90 -13.75
N GLU A 226 -7.48 10.60 -14.58
CA GLU A 226 -8.73 11.36 -14.60
C GLU A 226 -9.53 11.20 -13.30
N ILE A 227 -9.56 9.99 -12.73
CA ILE A 227 -10.19 9.72 -11.43
C ILE A 227 -9.52 10.54 -10.33
N LEU A 228 -8.20 10.47 -10.25
CA LEU A 228 -7.43 11.15 -9.21
C LEU A 228 -7.51 12.66 -9.37
N SER A 229 -7.45 13.17 -10.61
CA SER A 229 -7.53 14.61 -10.87
C SER A 229 -8.89 15.19 -10.51
N ASP A 230 -9.99 14.49 -10.79
CA ASP A 230 -11.33 14.91 -10.41
C ASP A 230 -11.55 14.90 -8.87
N PHE A 231 -10.95 13.94 -8.17
CA PHE A 231 -11.02 13.88 -6.71
C PHE A 231 -10.15 14.95 -6.03
N LEU A 232 -8.92 15.14 -6.52
CA LEU A 232 -7.98 16.12 -6.00
C LEU A 232 -8.41 17.56 -6.36
N GLY A 233 -9.03 17.77 -7.51
CA GLY A 233 -9.33 19.08 -8.09
C GLY A 233 -8.15 19.70 -8.84
N ARG A 234 -7.10 18.91 -9.06
CA ARG A 234 -5.84 19.22 -9.76
C ARG A 234 -5.17 17.91 -10.14
N GLU A 235 -4.18 17.96 -11.02
CA GLU A 235 -3.35 16.77 -11.27
C GLU A 235 -2.63 16.29 -10.00
N PRO A 236 -2.43 14.97 -9.83
CA PRO A 236 -1.63 14.42 -8.74
C PRO A 236 -0.19 14.93 -8.76
N SER A 237 0.41 15.09 -7.58
CA SER A 237 1.76 15.62 -7.42
C SER A 237 2.64 14.72 -6.56
N ILE A 238 3.92 14.64 -6.91
CA ILE A 238 4.93 13.92 -6.13
C ILE A 238 5.39 14.67 -4.87
N ASN A 239 5.06 15.96 -4.73
CA ASN A 239 5.62 16.81 -3.68
C ASN A 239 5.31 16.27 -2.28
N ALA A 240 4.07 15.86 -2.01
CA ALA A 240 3.68 15.30 -0.71
C ALA A 240 4.50 14.04 -0.36
N PHE A 241 4.79 13.20 -1.36
CA PHE A 241 5.65 12.04 -1.18
C PHE A 241 7.08 12.43 -0.82
N ILE A 242 7.69 13.37 -1.56
CA ILE A 242 9.05 13.85 -1.27
C ILE A 242 9.13 14.47 0.13
N ASP A 243 8.18 15.34 0.47
CA ASP A 243 8.10 15.99 1.77
C ASP A 243 7.98 14.97 2.90
N SER A 244 7.18 13.91 2.71
CA SER A 244 7.02 12.84 3.71
C SER A 244 8.34 12.11 4.02
N LYS A 245 9.25 12.00 3.04
CA LYS A 245 10.54 11.30 3.20
C LYS A 245 11.65 12.22 3.75
N THR A 246 11.54 13.54 3.58
CA THR A 246 12.57 14.51 4.00
C THR A 246 12.30 15.17 5.35
N LYS A 247 11.04 15.19 5.83
CA LYS A 247 10.61 15.89 7.06
C LYS A 247 11.32 15.48 8.35
N TYR A 248 11.98 14.32 8.37
CA TYR A 248 12.70 13.77 9.53
C TYR A 248 14.21 13.66 9.30
N SER A 249 14.72 14.23 8.21
CA SER A 249 16.15 14.32 7.92
C SER A 249 16.81 15.58 8.51
N GLN A 250 16.07 16.36 9.30
CA GLN A 250 16.53 17.54 10.05
C GLN A 250 16.43 17.29 11.55
#